data_AF-A0A0P8BTS6-F1
#
_entry.id   AF-A0A0P8BTS6-F1
#
_cell.length_a   1.000
_cell.length_b   1.000
_cell.length_c   1.000
_cell.angle_alpha   90.00
_cell.angle_beta   90.00
_cell.angle_gamma   90.00
#
_symmetry.space_group_name_H-M   'P 1'
#
loop_
_entity.id
_entity.type
_entity.pdbx_description
1 polymer ?
#
loop_
_entity_poly.entity_id
_entity_poly.type
_entity_poly.pdbx_seq_one_letter_code
_entity_poly.pdbx_strand_id
1 'polypeptide(L)'
;MIETSNLEPGVETLVHIGPGSLLRLDAYGADRFRHILILEPERERAALLAKQLSNVERAQVVHGALAAGAGEGELLRWNLERLASLKPATPLLSELLPGARIIAKQPIPLVTPSGLLAAVEAPLSPLHLVVAFSGEEQEALSVWKADGLLAKTGFIELHCAESQLFEGATPRAAIEAWLEEEGFVLVARDLSDRDWPVLQFRADVTGKALTAAQERIAELEHQRDAQQTVQADLQGKDERIGALEGELRALGEKADYRSKRIEELERKLGEYEALLDEAHERCARADRQCQQAYADLGVSTRMQALLQADLEDLRARFAEAQEVRASQEALLHKLTPRLQQAAAQLRHLQSDEDNGLSVNGRPPAPMLESEKKSQRSGKRTRSKRGSDAASKTR
;
A
#
# COMPACT_ATOMS: atom_id res chain seq x y z
N MET A 1 -33.72 31.32 -59.76
CA MET A 1 -32.83 30.13 -59.80
C MET A 1 -31.72 30.38 -58.81
N ILE A 2 -31.64 29.58 -57.75
CA ILE A 2 -30.45 29.54 -56.89
C ILE A 2 -29.41 28.69 -57.61
N GLU A 3 -28.18 29.17 -57.76
CA GLU A 3 -27.14 28.43 -58.46
C GLU A 3 -26.57 27.30 -57.59
N THR A 4 -26.90 26.05 -57.93
CA THR A 4 -26.29 24.85 -57.35
C THR A 4 -24.83 24.63 -57.83
N SER A 5 -24.18 25.67 -58.36
CA SER A 5 -22.80 25.69 -58.84
C SER A 5 -21.77 25.57 -57.69
N ASN A 6 -22.12 26.04 -56.49
CA ASN A 6 -21.21 26.15 -55.35
C ASN A 6 -21.12 24.89 -54.46
N LEU A 7 -21.75 23.76 -54.82
CA LEU A 7 -21.57 22.49 -54.12
C LEU A 7 -20.16 21.94 -54.39
N GLU A 8 -19.45 21.52 -53.33
CA GLU A 8 -18.07 21.07 -53.47
C GLU A 8 -17.95 19.71 -54.18
N PRO A 9 -16.93 19.50 -55.04
CA PRO A 9 -16.73 18.25 -55.74
C PRO A 9 -16.26 17.16 -54.75
N GLY A 10 -17.16 16.24 -54.40
CA GLY A 10 -16.88 15.16 -53.46
C GLY A 10 -18.07 14.62 -52.66
N VAL A 11 -19.30 15.13 -52.87
CA VAL A 11 -20.49 14.63 -52.17
C VAL A 11 -20.86 13.23 -52.66
N GLU A 12 -20.72 12.23 -51.79
CA GLU A 12 -20.90 10.83 -52.18
C GLU A 12 -22.38 10.42 -52.23
N THR A 13 -23.20 10.86 -51.27
CA THR A 13 -24.59 10.36 -51.14
C THR A 13 -25.59 11.50 -50.97
N LEU A 14 -26.60 11.51 -51.83
CA LEU A 14 -27.84 12.30 -51.67
C LEU A 14 -28.87 11.45 -50.90
N VAL A 15 -29.50 12.04 -49.89
CA VAL A 15 -30.68 11.46 -49.21
C VAL A 15 -31.84 12.46 -49.33
N HIS A 16 -32.95 12.05 -49.92
CA HIS A 16 -34.14 12.89 -50.08
C HIS A 16 -35.34 12.26 -49.37
N ILE A 17 -35.84 12.93 -48.33
CA ILE A 17 -36.98 12.51 -47.51
C ILE A 17 -38.23 13.26 -47.98
N GLY A 18 -39.29 12.51 -48.29
CA GLY A 18 -40.60 13.01 -48.70
C GLY A 18 -40.59 13.88 -49.98
N PRO A 19 -40.04 13.42 -51.12
CA PRO A 19 -40.02 14.24 -52.34
C PRO A 19 -41.43 14.53 -52.88
N GLY A 20 -42.40 13.62 -52.78
CA GLY A 20 -43.72 13.79 -53.40
C GLY A 20 -43.61 14.11 -54.91
N SER A 21 -44.13 15.26 -55.32
CA SER A 21 -43.97 15.82 -56.67
C SER A 21 -42.80 16.80 -56.83
N LEU A 22 -42.03 17.07 -55.78
CA LEU A 22 -40.87 17.99 -55.74
C LEU A 22 -39.52 17.30 -56.02
N LEU A 23 -39.49 16.13 -56.67
CA LEU A 23 -38.24 15.45 -57.02
C LEU A 23 -37.43 16.26 -58.06
N ARG A 24 -36.41 17.00 -57.60
CA ARG A 24 -35.60 17.94 -58.39
C ARG A 24 -34.17 17.43 -58.71
N LEU A 25 -34.01 16.14 -59.00
CA LEU A 25 -32.69 15.52 -59.26
C LEU A 25 -31.86 16.25 -60.33
N ASP A 26 -32.49 16.79 -61.37
CA ASP A 26 -31.81 17.56 -62.41
C ASP A 26 -31.19 18.86 -61.88
N ALA A 27 -31.86 19.54 -60.92
CA ALA A 27 -31.39 20.78 -60.32
C ALA A 27 -30.26 20.56 -59.29
N TYR A 28 -30.27 19.42 -58.60
CA TYR A 28 -29.16 18.98 -57.76
C TYR A 28 -27.96 18.49 -58.60
N GLY A 29 -28.20 18.13 -59.86
CA GLY A 29 -27.21 17.55 -60.77
C GLY A 29 -26.91 16.11 -60.40
N ALA A 30 -27.87 15.21 -60.62
CA ALA A 30 -27.82 13.79 -60.25
C ALA A 30 -26.48 13.08 -60.52
N ASP A 31 -25.78 13.46 -61.59
CA ASP A 31 -24.47 12.90 -61.97
C ASP A 31 -23.33 13.15 -60.98
N ARG A 32 -23.49 14.11 -60.07
CA ARG A 32 -22.49 14.44 -59.04
C ARG A 32 -22.46 13.45 -57.89
N PHE A 33 -23.57 12.77 -57.61
CA PHE A 33 -23.68 11.85 -56.49
C PHE A 33 -23.27 10.44 -56.90
N ARG A 34 -22.56 9.74 -56.02
CA ARG A 34 -22.23 8.32 -56.17
C ARG A 34 -23.43 7.45 -55.86
N HIS A 35 -24.27 7.86 -54.90
CA HIS A 35 -25.50 7.19 -54.46
C HIS A 35 -26.65 8.18 -54.25
N ILE A 36 -27.88 7.76 -54.54
CA ILE A 36 -29.10 8.56 -54.38
C ILE A 36 -30.13 7.73 -53.62
N LEU A 37 -30.39 8.06 -52.37
CA LEU A 37 -31.44 7.48 -51.55
C LEU A 37 -32.66 8.40 -51.53
N ILE A 38 -33.84 7.83 -51.74
CA ILE A 38 -35.12 8.52 -51.66
C ILE A 38 -36.02 7.75 -50.68
N LEU A 39 -36.50 8.41 -49.64
CA LEU A 39 -37.46 7.88 -48.68
C LEU A 39 -38.81 8.56 -48.94
N GLU A 40 -39.78 7.81 -49.47
CA GLU A 40 -41.10 8.30 -49.88
C GLU A 40 -42.21 7.58 -49.09
N PRO A 41 -43.01 8.29 -48.27
CA PRO A 41 -44.04 7.67 -47.44
C PRO A 41 -45.30 7.24 -48.21
N GLU A 42 -45.63 7.86 -49.36
CA GLU A 42 -46.80 7.41 -50.13
C GLU A 42 -46.46 6.20 -51.01
N ARG A 43 -47.19 5.09 -50.83
CA ARG A 43 -46.85 3.81 -51.49
C ARG A 43 -46.94 3.87 -53.02
N GLU A 44 -47.94 4.58 -53.52
CA GLU A 44 -48.20 4.75 -54.96
C GLU A 44 -47.13 5.65 -55.59
N ARG A 45 -46.74 6.73 -54.90
CA ARG A 45 -45.65 7.62 -55.29
C ARG A 45 -44.30 6.88 -55.27
N ALA A 46 -43.96 6.18 -54.19
CA ALA A 46 -42.71 5.41 -54.07
C ALA A 46 -42.53 4.41 -55.23
N ALA A 47 -43.58 3.66 -55.58
CA ALA A 47 -43.55 2.73 -56.70
C ALA A 47 -43.38 3.44 -58.07
N LEU A 48 -43.97 4.63 -58.23
CA LEU A 48 -43.83 5.45 -59.44
C LEU A 48 -42.41 6.05 -59.56
N LEU A 49 -41.85 6.57 -58.46
CA LEU A 49 -40.47 7.08 -58.41
C LEU A 49 -39.47 5.96 -58.68
N ALA A 50 -39.64 4.78 -58.08
CA ALA A 50 -38.80 3.60 -58.34
C ALA A 50 -38.84 3.20 -59.83
N LYS A 51 -40.01 3.29 -60.47
CA LYS A 51 -40.14 3.03 -61.91
C LYS A 51 -39.44 4.10 -62.76
N GLN A 52 -39.57 5.38 -62.42
CA GLN A 52 -38.90 6.49 -63.12
C GLN A 52 -37.37 6.40 -63.03
N LEU A 53 -36.86 6.02 -61.86
CA LEU A 53 -35.42 5.96 -61.56
C LEU A 53 -34.79 4.60 -61.86
N SER A 54 -35.55 3.64 -62.42
CA SER A 54 -35.06 2.30 -62.78
C SER A 54 -33.89 2.29 -63.80
N ASN A 55 -33.65 3.40 -64.51
CA ASN A 55 -32.51 3.58 -65.41
C ASN A 55 -31.30 4.27 -64.73
N VAL A 56 -31.38 4.60 -63.44
CA VAL A 56 -30.33 5.28 -62.67
C VAL A 56 -29.80 4.28 -61.64
N GLU A 57 -28.77 3.52 -62.02
CA GLU A 57 -28.22 2.38 -61.25
C GLU A 57 -27.89 2.69 -59.77
N ARG A 58 -27.47 3.94 -59.49
CA ARG A 58 -27.16 4.45 -58.15
C ARG A 58 -28.36 4.93 -57.32
N ALA A 59 -29.58 4.88 -57.86
CA ALA A 59 -30.77 5.44 -57.23
C ALA A 59 -31.66 4.35 -56.62
N GLN A 60 -31.96 4.50 -55.33
CA GLN A 60 -32.82 3.59 -54.58
C GLN A 60 -33.97 4.36 -53.94
N VAL A 61 -35.19 3.86 -54.14
CA VAL A 61 -36.41 4.39 -53.52
C VAL A 61 -36.89 3.40 -52.46
N VAL A 62 -37.00 3.89 -51.23
CA VAL A 62 -37.53 3.17 -50.07
C VAL A 62 -38.91 3.74 -49.75
N HIS A 63 -39.90 2.86 -49.63
CA HIS A 63 -41.23 3.24 -49.14
C HIS A 63 -41.21 3.29 -47.61
N GLY A 64 -41.61 4.43 -47.03
CA GLY A 64 -41.71 4.63 -45.58
C GLY A 64 -41.46 6.06 -45.12
N ALA A 65 -41.48 6.27 -43.81
CA ALA A 65 -41.09 7.53 -43.16
C ALA A 65 -39.94 7.32 -42.18
N LEU A 66 -39.22 8.41 -41.86
CA LEU A 66 -38.11 8.38 -40.92
C LEU A 66 -38.63 8.46 -39.48
N ALA A 67 -38.10 7.64 -38.57
CA ALA A 67 -38.44 7.70 -37.14
C ALA A 67 -37.30 7.16 -36.26
N ALA A 68 -37.35 7.47 -34.95
CA ALA A 68 -36.37 7.03 -33.95
C ALA A 68 -36.28 5.50 -33.77
N GLY A 69 -37.24 4.74 -34.30
CA GLY A 69 -37.27 3.28 -34.28
C GLY A 69 -38.02 2.73 -35.48
N ALA A 70 -37.67 1.51 -35.90
CA ALA A 70 -38.40 0.81 -36.95
C ALA A 70 -39.77 0.30 -36.46
N GLY A 71 -40.79 0.34 -37.30
CA GLY A 71 -42.16 -0.03 -36.91
C GLY A 71 -43.19 0.29 -37.99
N GLU A 72 -44.42 0.59 -37.58
CA GLU A 72 -45.50 1.07 -38.46
C GLU A 72 -46.04 2.41 -37.96
N GLY A 73 -46.46 3.27 -38.90
CA GLY A 73 -47.11 4.55 -38.64
C GLY A 73 -48.26 4.79 -39.63
N GLU A 74 -49.03 5.86 -39.42
CA GLU A 74 -50.15 6.21 -40.30
C GLU A 74 -49.86 7.53 -41.04
N LEU A 75 -49.78 7.47 -42.36
CA LEU A 75 -49.70 8.65 -43.22
C LEU A 75 -51.10 9.21 -43.46
N LEU A 76 -51.29 10.48 -43.12
CA LEU A 76 -52.47 11.26 -43.48
C LEU A 76 -52.27 11.82 -44.89
N ARG A 77 -52.93 11.23 -45.91
CA ARG A 77 -52.90 11.73 -47.29
C ARG A 77 -53.94 12.83 -47.46
N TRP A 78 -53.53 13.98 -47.97
CA TRP A 78 -54.37 15.15 -48.23
C TRP A 78 -54.67 15.33 -49.71
N ASN A 79 -55.70 16.13 -50.04
CA ASN A 79 -55.99 16.52 -51.43
C ASN A 79 -54.94 17.46 -52.05
N LEU A 80 -54.02 17.99 -51.24
CA LEU A 80 -52.81 18.69 -51.68
C LEU A 80 -51.61 17.83 -51.26
N GLU A 81 -50.87 17.30 -52.22
CA GLU A 81 -49.80 16.31 -51.99
C GLU A 81 -48.75 16.78 -50.97
N ARG A 82 -48.36 18.06 -51.04
CA ARG A 82 -47.39 18.67 -50.10
C ARG A 82 -47.82 18.70 -48.63
N LEU A 83 -49.07 18.37 -48.31
CA LEU A 83 -49.59 18.30 -46.94
C LEU A 83 -49.55 16.89 -46.34
N ALA A 84 -49.07 15.88 -47.07
CA ALA A 84 -48.87 14.54 -46.52
C ALA A 84 -47.95 14.59 -45.28
N SER A 85 -48.44 14.03 -44.16
CA SER A 85 -47.78 14.11 -42.85
C SER A 85 -48.20 12.92 -41.97
N LEU A 86 -47.46 12.63 -40.89
CA LEU A 86 -47.90 11.66 -39.87
C LEU A 86 -48.72 12.33 -38.76
N LYS A 87 -48.55 13.65 -38.61
CA LYS A 87 -49.25 14.47 -37.62
C LYS A 87 -50.58 15.03 -38.15
N PRO A 88 -51.62 15.17 -37.30
CA PRO A 88 -52.82 15.91 -37.66
C PRO A 88 -52.52 17.41 -37.84
N ALA A 89 -53.38 18.09 -38.60
CA ALA A 89 -53.23 19.51 -38.88
C ALA A 89 -53.72 20.40 -37.73
N THR A 90 -53.06 21.55 -37.53
CA THR A 90 -53.56 22.60 -36.63
C THR A 90 -54.72 23.36 -37.28
N PRO A 91 -55.54 24.10 -36.48
CA PRO A 91 -56.58 24.98 -37.04
C PRO A 91 -56.02 25.99 -38.05
N LEU A 92 -54.79 26.47 -37.85
CA LEU A 92 -54.12 27.44 -38.73
C LEU A 92 -53.96 26.94 -40.17
N LEU A 93 -53.73 25.63 -40.39
CA LEU A 93 -53.69 25.07 -41.74
C LEU A 93 -55.07 25.20 -42.44
N SER A 94 -56.16 25.07 -41.70
CA SER A 94 -57.53 25.22 -42.23
C SER A 94 -57.91 26.68 -42.47
N GLU A 95 -57.34 27.61 -41.70
CA GLU A 95 -57.50 29.07 -41.91
C GLU A 95 -56.75 29.54 -43.17
N LEU A 96 -55.52 29.05 -43.37
CA LEU A 96 -54.69 29.39 -44.54
C LEU A 96 -55.14 28.66 -45.81
N LEU A 97 -55.54 27.39 -45.70
CA LEU A 97 -55.96 26.54 -46.83
C LEU A 97 -57.34 25.93 -46.55
N PRO A 98 -58.45 26.68 -46.63
CA PRO A 98 -59.80 26.19 -46.33
C PRO A 98 -60.33 25.10 -47.30
N GLY A 99 -59.59 24.81 -48.37
CA GLY A 99 -59.84 23.67 -49.27
C GLY A 99 -59.05 22.40 -48.92
N ALA A 100 -58.15 22.44 -47.93
CA ALA A 100 -57.36 21.29 -47.51
C ALA A 100 -58.22 20.29 -46.73
N ARG A 101 -58.15 19.01 -47.12
CA ARG A 101 -58.79 17.90 -46.42
C ARG A 101 -58.02 16.60 -46.57
N ILE A 102 -58.05 15.77 -45.53
CA ILE A 102 -57.58 14.38 -45.59
C ILE A 102 -58.49 13.62 -46.57
N ILE A 103 -57.88 12.90 -47.51
CA ILE A 103 -58.55 12.04 -48.50
C ILE A 103 -58.38 10.55 -48.21
N ALA A 104 -57.30 10.18 -47.50
CA ALA A 104 -57.05 8.81 -47.07
C ALA A 104 -56.12 8.76 -45.84
N LYS A 105 -56.17 7.65 -45.12
CA LYS A 105 -55.18 7.21 -44.12
C LYS A 105 -54.48 5.99 -44.69
N GLN A 106 -53.15 5.94 -44.66
CA GLN A 106 -52.37 4.84 -45.23
C GLN A 106 -51.36 4.33 -44.18
N PRO A 107 -51.38 3.05 -43.78
CA PRO A 107 -50.29 2.51 -42.98
C PRO A 107 -48.98 2.52 -43.78
N ILE A 108 -47.89 2.87 -43.12
CA ILE A 108 -46.54 2.94 -43.68
C ILE A 108 -45.53 2.27 -42.73
N PRO A 109 -44.42 1.72 -43.25
CA PRO A 109 -43.29 1.35 -42.40
C PRO A 109 -42.57 2.62 -41.92
N LEU A 110 -42.12 2.58 -40.67
CA LEU A 110 -41.17 3.52 -40.09
C LEU A 110 -39.76 2.94 -40.18
N VAL A 111 -38.79 3.77 -40.53
CA VAL A 111 -37.41 3.37 -40.85
C VAL A 111 -36.44 4.27 -40.07
N THR A 112 -35.40 3.70 -39.46
CA THR A 112 -34.34 4.49 -38.83
C THR A 112 -33.35 5.02 -39.88
N PRO A 113 -32.63 6.13 -39.63
CA PRO A 113 -31.59 6.62 -40.54
C PRO A 113 -30.52 5.57 -40.85
N SER A 114 -30.07 4.86 -39.81
CA SER A 114 -29.18 3.69 -39.89
C SER A 114 -29.74 2.58 -40.78
N GLY A 115 -31.03 2.26 -40.67
CA GLY A 115 -31.70 1.26 -41.52
C GLY A 115 -31.85 1.71 -42.97
N LEU A 116 -32.11 3.00 -43.21
CA LEU A 116 -32.17 3.60 -44.54
C LEU A 116 -30.79 3.57 -45.23
N LEU A 117 -29.74 3.95 -44.52
CA LEU A 117 -28.38 3.97 -45.07
C LEU A 117 -27.77 2.56 -45.20
N ALA A 118 -28.16 1.58 -44.36
CA ALA A 118 -27.71 0.19 -44.48
C ALA A 118 -28.13 -0.49 -45.80
N ALA A 119 -29.09 0.09 -46.54
CA ALA A 119 -29.47 -0.36 -47.87
C ALA A 119 -28.42 -0.03 -48.96
N VAL A 120 -27.46 0.86 -48.66
CA VAL A 120 -26.42 1.32 -49.58
C VAL A 120 -25.05 1.14 -48.93
N GLU A 121 -24.26 0.20 -49.43
CA GLU A 121 -22.91 -0.16 -48.94
C GLU A 121 -21.85 0.91 -49.29
N ALA A 122 -22.07 2.15 -48.84
CA ALA A 122 -21.27 3.31 -49.21
C ALA A 122 -20.59 3.99 -48.01
N PRO A 123 -19.45 4.65 -48.22
CA PRO A 123 -19.00 5.71 -47.33
C PRO A 123 -20.06 6.81 -47.21
N LEU A 124 -20.16 7.38 -46.00
CA LEU A 124 -21.29 8.20 -45.56
C LEU A 124 -20.89 9.65 -45.25
N SER A 125 -19.89 10.22 -45.94
CA SER A 125 -19.43 11.59 -45.64
C SER A 125 -18.65 12.24 -46.80
N PRO A 126 -19.05 13.42 -47.29
CA PRO A 126 -20.19 14.23 -46.83
C PRO A 126 -21.52 13.77 -47.44
N LEU A 127 -22.59 13.84 -46.63
CA LEU A 127 -23.97 13.63 -47.09
C LEU A 127 -24.60 14.96 -47.54
N HIS A 128 -25.48 14.90 -48.54
CA HIS A 128 -26.44 15.95 -48.87
C HIS A 128 -27.83 15.45 -48.46
N LEU A 129 -28.47 16.13 -47.51
CA LEU A 129 -29.80 15.78 -47.01
C LEU A 129 -30.84 16.76 -47.57
N VAL A 130 -31.93 16.26 -48.13
CA VAL A 130 -33.10 17.05 -48.53
C VAL A 130 -34.29 16.59 -47.70
N VAL A 131 -34.89 17.48 -46.92
CA VAL A 131 -36.08 17.20 -46.09
C VAL A 131 -37.25 18.01 -46.64
N ALA A 132 -38.27 17.31 -47.17
CA ALA A 132 -39.47 17.93 -47.74
C ALA A 132 -40.78 17.29 -47.22
N PHE A 133 -40.73 16.70 -46.03
CA PHE A 133 -41.87 16.00 -45.42
C PHE A 133 -42.57 16.87 -44.37
N SER A 134 -43.66 17.52 -44.77
CA SER A 134 -44.41 18.51 -43.99
C SER A 134 -44.80 18.02 -42.59
N GLY A 135 -44.47 18.81 -41.56
CA GLY A 135 -44.74 18.53 -40.15
C GLY A 135 -43.77 17.58 -39.47
N GLU A 136 -42.95 16.85 -40.23
CA GLU A 136 -41.94 15.91 -39.74
C GLU A 136 -40.51 16.45 -39.82
N GLU A 137 -40.33 17.73 -40.19
CA GLU A 137 -39.03 18.29 -40.56
C GLU A 137 -38.02 18.26 -39.40
N GLN A 138 -38.42 18.77 -38.23
CA GLN A 138 -37.58 18.74 -37.01
C GLN A 138 -37.43 17.32 -36.46
N GLU A 139 -38.46 16.47 -36.55
CA GLU A 139 -38.39 15.09 -36.08
C GLU A 139 -37.36 14.30 -36.90
N ALA A 140 -37.44 14.39 -38.22
CA ALA A 140 -36.51 13.77 -39.14
C ALA A 140 -35.07 14.24 -38.89
N LEU A 141 -34.84 15.54 -38.70
CA LEU A 141 -33.52 16.09 -38.38
C LEU A 141 -33.01 15.66 -36.99
N SER A 142 -33.87 15.60 -35.98
CA SER A 142 -33.52 15.19 -34.61
C SER A 142 -33.14 13.71 -34.56
N VAL A 143 -33.88 12.87 -35.28
CA VAL A 143 -33.57 11.45 -35.49
C VAL A 143 -32.27 11.28 -36.31
N TRP A 144 -32.04 12.11 -37.33
CA TRP A 144 -30.77 12.13 -38.09
C TRP A 144 -29.56 12.56 -37.24
N LYS A 145 -29.77 13.40 -36.22
CA LYS A 145 -28.77 13.71 -35.19
C LYS A 145 -28.54 12.52 -34.25
N ALA A 146 -29.60 11.85 -33.79
CA ALA A 146 -29.50 10.73 -32.85
C ALA A 146 -28.64 9.57 -33.39
N ASP A 147 -28.79 9.24 -34.69
CA ASP A 147 -27.95 8.23 -35.37
C ASP A 147 -26.53 8.73 -35.72
N GLY A 148 -26.15 9.94 -35.30
CA GLY A 148 -24.82 10.54 -35.52
C GLY A 148 -24.55 10.93 -36.97
N LEU A 149 -25.57 11.00 -37.82
CA LEU A 149 -25.44 11.27 -39.26
C LEU A 149 -25.45 12.76 -39.58
N LEU A 150 -26.10 13.58 -38.76
CA LEU A 150 -26.06 15.04 -38.90
C LEU A 150 -24.62 15.60 -38.82
N ALA A 151 -23.72 14.93 -38.09
CA ALA A 151 -22.29 15.26 -38.07
C ALA A 151 -21.55 14.95 -39.38
N LYS A 152 -22.14 14.14 -40.27
CA LYS A 152 -21.61 13.77 -41.60
C LYS A 152 -22.33 14.49 -42.75
N THR A 153 -23.46 15.14 -42.46
CA THR A 153 -24.20 15.96 -43.42
C THR A 153 -23.45 17.27 -43.68
N GLY A 154 -22.93 17.45 -44.89
CA GLY A 154 -22.25 18.68 -45.31
C GLY A 154 -23.20 19.77 -45.79
N PHE A 155 -24.39 19.38 -46.28
CA PHE A 155 -25.40 20.28 -46.83
C PHE A 155 -26.82 19.79 -46.52
N ILE A 156 -27.72 20.71 -46.17
CA ILE A 156 -29.15 20.44 -45.96
C ILE A 156 -29.97 21.38 -46.87
N GLU A 157 -30.88 20.83 -47.67
CA GLU A 157 -32.03 21.58 -48.20
C GLU A 157 -33.29 21.20 -47.39
N LEU A 158 -34.02 22.21 -46.92
CA LEU A 158 -35.14 22.07 -46.00
C LEU A 158 -36.35 22.82 -46.55
N HIS A 159 -37.43 22.09 -46.83
CA HIS A 159 -38.72 22.65 -47.24
C HIS A 159 -39.64 22.56 -46.02
N CYS A 160 -39.87 23.68 -45.34
CA CYS A 160 -40.60 23.73 -44.07
C CYS A 160 -41.49 24.97 -44.00
N ALA A 161 -42.67 24.85 -43.40
CA ALA A 161 -43.61 25.96 -43.29
C ALA A 161 -43.14 27.05 -42.31
N GLU A 162 -43.46 28.33 -42.60
CA GLU A 162 -43.14 29.46 -41.71
C GLU A 162 -43.71 29.26 -40.29
N SER A 163 -44.92 28.70 -40.21
CA SER A 163 -45.71 28.51 -39.00
C SER A 163 -45.97 27.03 -38.69
N GLN A 164 -46.36 26.71 -37.45
CA GLN A 164 -46.76 25.36 -37.04
C GLN A 164 -48.11 24.95 -37.68
N LEU A 165 -48.06 24.29 -38.84
CA LEU A 165 -49.24 23.82 -39.57
C LEU A 165 -49.75 22.44 -39.13
N PHE A 166 -48.92 21.66 -38.42
CA PHE A 166 -49.26 20.33 -37.91
C PHE A 166 -48.97 20.23 -36.40
N GLU A 167 -49.74 19.41 -35.68
CA GLU A 167 -49.60 19.26 -34.22
C GLU A 167 -48.19 18.74 -33.86
N GLY A 168 -47.48 19.46 -32.99
CA GLY A 168 -46.11 19.10 -32.60
C GLY A 168 -45.02 19.41 -33.64
N ALA A 169 -45.37 19.93 -34.82
CA ALA A 169 -44.38 20.43 -35.78
C ALA A 169 -43.67 21.68 -35.25
N THR A 170 -42.45 21.95 -35.73
CA THR A 170 -41.63 23.09 -35.28
C THR A 170 -41.70 24.21 -36.32
N PRO A 171 -41.93 25.48 -35.94
CA PRO A 171 -41.96 26.59 -36.91
C PRO A 171 -40.55 26.87 -37.46
N ARG A 172 -40.48 27.29 -38.74
CA ARG A 172 -39.22 27.53 -39.48
C ARG A 172 -38.11 28.19 -38.67
N ALA A 173 -38.41 29.28 -37.98
CA ALA A 173 -37.43 30.07 -37.23
C ALA A 173 -36.77 29.29 -36.06
N ALA A 174 -37.44 28.30 -35.49
CA ALA A 174 -36.88 27.45 -34.45
C ALA A 174 -36.03 26.30 -35.02
N ILE A 175 -36.40 25.75 -36.19
CA ILE A 175 -35.54 24.79 -36.92
C ILE A 175 -34.26 25.49 -37.42
N GLU A 176 -34.38 26.74 -37.89
CA GLU A 176 -33.26 27.58 -38.31
C GLU A 176 -32.28 27.83 -37.16
N ALA A 177 -32.75 28.33 -36.01
CA ALA A 177 -31.91 28.54 -34.84
C ALA A 177 -31.28 27.24 -34.32
N TRP A 178 -32.03 26.13 -34.30
CA TRP A 178 -31.49 24.84 -33.92
C TRP A 178 -30.40 24.36 -34.88
N LEU A 179 -30.57 24.50 -36.20
CA LEU A 179 -29.51 24.16 -37.16
C LEU A 179 -28.26 25.04 -37.01
N GLU A 180 -28.40 26.31 -36.62
CA GLU A 180 -27.27 27.18 -36.26
C GLU A 180 -26.54 26.68 -34.99
N GLU A 181 -27.28 26.25 -33.96
CA GLU A 181 -26.71 25.59 -32.76
C GLU A 181 -26.01 24.25 -33.10
N GLU A 182 -26.54 23.48 -34.05
CA GLU A 182 -25.90 22.27 -34.60
C GLU A 182 -24.73 22.58 -35.56
N GLY A 183 -24.29 23.84 -35.66
CA GLY A 183 -23.14 24.29 -36.43
C GLY A 183 -23.35 24.28 -37.95
N PHE A 184 -24.57 24.58 -38.41
CA PHE A 184 -24.86 24.83 -39.83
C PHE A 184 -25.11 26.31 -40.08
N VAL A 185 -24.51 26.85 -41.14
CA VAL A 185 -24.73 28.22 -41.60
C VAL A 185 -25.75 28.20 -42.73
N LEU A 186 -26.78 29.04 -42.63
CA LEU A 186 -27.73 29.24 -43.70
C LEU A 186 -27.08 30.00 -44.87
N VAL A 187 -27.05 29.37 -46.05
CA VAL A 187 -26.41 29.91 -47.27
C VAL A 187 -27.40 30.47 -48.29
N ALA A 188 -28.66 30.03 -48.29
CA ALA A 188 -29.70 30.62 -49.12
C ALA A 188 -31.13 30.42 -48.55
N ARG A 189 -32.05 31.29 -48.99
CA ARG A 189 -33.51 31.15 -48.80
C ARG A 189 -34.19 31.35 -50.16
N ASP A 190 -34.98 30.38 -50.62
CA ASP A 190 -35.96 30.59 -51.69
C ASP A 190 -37.32 30.92 -51.05
N LEU A 191 -37.89 32.06 -51.41
CA LEU A 191 -39.19 32.55 -50.94
C LEU A 191 -40.21 32.65 -52.09
N SER A 192 -39.97 31.91 -53.20
CA SER A 192 -40.86 31.89 -54.37
C SER A 192 -42.21 31.24 -54.06
N ASP A 193 -42.23 30.26 -53.14
CA ASP A 193 -43.42 29.92 -52.35
C ASP A 193 -43.24 30.56 -50.97
N ARG A 194 -44.25 31.28 -50.51
CA ARG A 194 -44.23 32.01 -49.23
C ARG A 194 -44.65 31.13 -48.06
N ASP A 195 -45.45 30.10 -48.32
CA ASP A 195 -46.04 29.25 -47.30
C ASP A 195 -45.11 28.05 -47.02
N TRP A 196 -44.40 27.55 -48.05
CA TRP A 196 -43.31 26.57 -47.98
C TRP A 196 -41.99 27.14 -48.56
N PRO A 197 -41.31 28.04 -47.84
CA PRO A 197 -39.97 28.50 -48.23
C PRO A 197 -38.95 27.36 -48.20
N VAL A 198 -37.95 27.44 -49.07
CA VAL A 198 -36.84 26.48 -49.14
C VAL A 198 -35.60 27.11 -48.49
N LEU A 199 -35.11 26.51 -47.42
CA LEU A 199 -33.88 26.90 -46.76
C LEU A 199 -32.72 25.99 -47.20
N GLN A 200 -31.55 26.56 -47.44
CA GLN A 200 -30.34 25.81 -47.75
C GLN A 200 -29.23 26.14 -46.74
N PHE A 201 -28.72 25.11 -46.07
CA PHE A 201 -27.69 25.21 -45.04
C PHE A 201 -26.42 24.43 -45.44
N ARG A 202 -25.25 24.92 -45.02
CA ARG A 202 -23.95 24.24 -45.13
C ARG A 202 -23.39 24.01 -43.73
N ALA A 203 -22.81 22.85 -43.47
CA ALA A 203 -22.10 22.62 -42.20
C ALA A 203 -20.87 23.54 -42.12
N ASP A 204 -20.72 24.29 -41.02
CA ASP A 204 -19.46 24.96 -40.74
C ASP A 204 -18.45 23.94 -40.21
N VAL A 205 -17.75 23.29 -41.13
CA VAL A 205 -16.69 22.32 -40.83
C VAL A 205 -15.56 22.97 -39.99
N THR A 206 -15.32 24.27 -40.15
CA THR A 206 -14.27 24.98 -39.40
C THR A 206 -14.72 25.27 -37.98
N GLY A 207 -15.94 25.78 -37.79
CA GLY A 207 -16.57 25.97 -36.48
C GLY A 207 -16.70 24.65 -35.71
N LYS A 208 -17.21 23.58 -36.33
CA LYS A 208 -17.30 22.26 -35.69
C LYS A 208 -15.92 21.70 -35.29
N ALA A 209 -14.91 21.84 -36.15
CA ALA A 209 -13.54 21.44 -35.83
C ALA A 209 -12.94 22.29 -34.70
N LEU A 210 -13.24 23.59 -34.64
CA LEU A 210 -12.79 24.49 -33.58
C LEU A 210 -13.43 24.14 -32.23
N THR A 211 -14.75 23.91 -32.16
CA THR A 211 -15.45 23.50 -30.94
C THR A 211 -14.91 22.15 -30.43
N ALA A 212 -14.81 21.15 -31.30
CA ALA A 212 -14.24 19.84 -30.92
C ALA A 212 -12.78 19.93 -30.46
N ALA A 213 -11.98 20.85 -31.02
CA ALA A 213 -10.62 21.12 -30.56
C ALA A 213 -10.61 21.82 -29.19
N GLN A 214 -11.52 22.77 -28.92
CA GLN A 214 -11.66 23.45 -27.63
C GLN A 214 -12.09 22.48 -26.52
N GLU A 215 -13.10 21.64 -26.77
CA GLU A 215 -13.51 20.55 -25.88
C GLU A 215 -12.34 19.59 -25.60
N ARG A 216 -11.58 19.23 -26.63
CA ARG A 216 -10.42 18.34 -26.47
C ARG A 216 -9.28 18.97 -25.68
N ILE A 217 -9.08 20.29 -25.79
CA ILE A 217 -8.12 21.04 -24.96
C ILE A 217 -8.58 21.05 -23.50
N ALA A 218 -9.84 21.38 -23.21
CA ALA A 218 -10.37 21.41 -21.85
C ALA A 218 -10.24 20.04 -21.14
N GLU A 219 -10.55 18.94 -21.84
CA GLU A 219 -10.34 17.58 -21.32
C GLU A 219 -8.86 17.28 -21.05
N LEU A 220 -7.94 17.73 -21.92
CA LEU A 220 -6.49 17.54 -21.72
C LEU A 220 -5.95 18.39 -20.55
N GLU A 221 -6.50 19.57 -20.31
CA GLU A 221 -6.14 20.38 -19.14
C GLU A 221 -6.65 19.76 -17.84
N HIS A 222 -7.87 19.25 -17.82
CA HIS A 222 -8.40 18.48 -16.68
C HIS A 222 -7.57 17.22 -16.40
N GLN A 223 -7.15 16.48 -17.44
CA GLN A 223 -6.23 15.35 -17.31
C GLN A 223 -4.84 15.76 -16.77
N ARG A 224 -4.29 16.89 -17.22
CA ARG A 224 -3.02 17.45 -16.72
C ARG A 224 -3.11 17.78 -15.22
N ASP A 225 -4.17 18.46 -14.80
CA ASP A 225 -4.29 18.93 -13.42
C ASP A 225 -4.55 17.76 -12.43
N ALA A 226 -5.26 16.73 -12.88
CA ALA A 226 -5.36 15.45 -12.18
C ALA A 226 -3.99 14.75 -12.04
N GLN A 227 -3.19 14.70 -13.11
CA GLN A 227 -1.82 14.15 -13.05
C GLN A 227 -0.90 14.96 -12.11
N GLN A 228 -0.98 16.29 -12.15
CA GLN A 228 -0.21 17.16 -11.26
C GLN A 228 -0.58 16.96 -9.78
N THR A 229 -1.87 16.74 -9.49
CA THR A 229 -2.34 16.37 -8.15
C THR A 229 -1.70 15.05 -7.70
N VAL A 230 -1.77 14.00 -8.53
CA VAL A 230 -1.15 12.69 -8.23
C VAL A 230 0.38 12.81 -8.05
N GLN A 231 1.05 13.67 -8.82
CA GLN A 231 2.49 13.89 -8.70
C GLN A 231 2.88 14.54 -7.37
N ALA A 232 2.14 15.56 -6.91
CA ALA A 232 2.33 16.16 -5.59
C ALA A 232 2.07 15.14 -4.47
N ASP A 233 1.03 14.32 -4.64
CA ASP A 233 0.65 13.25 -3.72
C ASP A 233 1.70 12.12 -3.62
N LEU A 234 2.51 11.93 -4.66
CA LEU A 234 3.66 11.02 -4.65
C LEU A 234 4.88 11.66 -3.97
N GLN A 235 5.19 12.93 -4.29
CA GLN A 235 6.28 13.67 -3.64
C GLN A 235 6.10 13.73 -2.11
N GLY A 236 4.90 14.03 -1.62
CA GLY A 236 4.60 14.01 -0.18
C GLY A 236 4.65 12.61 0.47
N LYS A 237 4.54 11.52 -0.31
CA LYS A 237 4.78 10.15 0.17
C LYS A 237 6.27 9.83 0.24
N ASP A 238 7.05 10.25 -0.76
CA ASP A 238 8.51 10.05 -0.79
C ASP A 238 9.21 10.83 0.33
N GLU A 239 8.81 12.09 0.58
CA GLU A 239 9.27 12.88 1.73
C GLU A 239 8.97 12.18 3.07
N ARG A 240 7.75 11.62 3.21
CA ARG A 240 7.34 10.88 4.40
C ARG A 240 8.09 9.56 4.57
N ILE A 241 8.42 8.86 3.49
CA ILE A 241 9.27 7.66 3.52
C ILE A 241 10.68 8.04 4.00
N GLY A 242 11.30 9.09 3.42
CA GLY A 242 12.61 9.56 3.84
C GLY A 242 12.68 9.99 5.31
N ALA A 243 11.61 10.61 5.82
CA ALA A 243 11.48 10.94 7.25
C ALA A 243 11.44 9.67 8.14
N LEU A 244 10.61 8.68 7.77
CA LEU A 244 10.49 7.41 8.51
C LEU A 244 11.79 6.58 8.46
N GLU A 245 12.52 6.58 7.35
CA GLU A 245 13.86 5.96 7.27
C GLU A 245 14.87 6.65 8.19
N GLY A 246 14.79 7.98 8.32
CA GLY A 246 15.58 8.77 9.27
C GLY A 246 15.27 8.41 10.73
N GLU A 247 13.98 8.30 11.08
CA GLU A 247 13.54 7.88 12.42
C GLU A 247 13.99 6.44 12.74
N LEU A 248 13.83 5.51 11.80
CA LEU A 248 14.26 4.11 11.96
C LEU A 248 15.79 4.01 12.17
N ARG A 249 16.59 4.78 11.43
CA ARG A 249 18.05 4.84 11.61
C ARG A 249 18.42 5.37 13.01
N ALA A 250 17.80 6.47 13.43
CA ALA A 250 18.02 7.07 14.75
C ALA A 250 17.50 6.19 15.91
N LEU A 251 16.54 5.30 15.67
CA LEU A 251 16.12 4.27 16.62
C LEU A 251 17.11 3.09 16.67
N GLY A 252 17.66 2.68 15.53
CA GLY A 252 18.73 1.67 15.45
C GLY A 252 19.98 2.11 16.23
N GLU A 253 20.47 3.32 16.00
CA GLU A 253 21.63 3.88 16.74
C GLU A 253 21.39 3.92 18.26
N LYS A 254 20.16 4.22 18.70
CA LYS A 254 19.76 4.19 20.12
C LYS A 254 19.68 2.76 20.67
N ALA A 255 19.32 1.77 19.85
CA ALA A 255 19.31 0.36 20.24
C ALA A 255 20.75 -0.17 20.39
N ASP A 256 21.63 0.09 19.41
CA ASP A 256 23.06 -0.26 19.45
C ASP A 256 23.77 0.34 20.67
N TYR A 257 23.51 1.63 20.96
CA TYR A 257 24.05 2.29 22.14
C TYR A 257 23.56 1.63 23.44
N ARG A 258 22.28 1.24 23.50
CA ARG A 258 21.71 0.52 24.66
C ARG A 258 22.31 -0.88 24.82
N SER A 259 22.52 -1.64 23.74
CA SER A 259 23.18 -2.96 23.79
C SER A 259 24.58 -2.84 24.39
N LYS A 260 25.42 -1.97 23.81
CA LYS A 260 26.80 -1.73 24.29
C LYS A 260 26.83 -1.26 25.74
N ARG A 261 25.83 -0.50 26.20
CA ARG A 261 25.72 -0.06 27.60
C ARG A 261 25.23 -1.17 28.53
N ILE A 262 24.41 -2.10 28.07
CA ILE A 262 24.04 -3.32 28.82
C ILE A 262 25.29 -4.20 28.96
N GLU A 263 25.99 -4.50 27.87
CA GLU A 263 27.25 -5.27 27.87
C GLU A 263 28.31 -4.67 28.82
N GLU A 264 28.45 -3.34 28.86
CA GLU A 264 29.35 -2.64 29.80
C GLU A 264 28.92 -2.80 31.26
N LEU A 265 27.61 -2.80 31.54
CA LEU A 265 27.06 -2.94 32.89
C LEU A 265 27.09 -4.39 33.37
N GLU A 266 26.84 -5.37 32.49
CA GLU A 266 26.97 -6.81 32.77
C GLU A 266 28.43 -7.16 33.09
N ARG A 267 29.40 -6.63 32.32
CA ARG A 267 30.82 -6.80 32.65
C ARG A 267 31.17 -6.21 34.02
N LYS A 268 30.65 -5.04 34.35
CA LYS A 268 30.86 -4.40 35.67
C LYS A 268 30.19 -5.17 36.80
N LEU A 269 29.02 -5.78 36.58
CA LEU A 269 28.40 -6.69 37.53
C LEU A 269 29.32 -7.87 37.83
N GLY A 270 29.84 -8.56 36.80
CA GLY A 270 30.81 -9.66 36.99
C GLY A 270 32.11 -9.23 37.68
N GLU A 271 32.61 -8.02 37.40
CA GLU A 271 33.75 -7.43 38.11
C GLU A 271 33.45 -7.19 39.61
N TYR A 272 32.24 -6.71 39.95
CA TYR A 272 31.81 -6.54 41.35
C TYR A 272 31.52 -7.86 42.06
N GLU A 273 30.90 -8.83 41.39
CA GLU A 273 30.63 -10.17 41.94
C GLU A 273 31.94 -10.87 42.31
N ALA A 274 32.94 -10.86 41.42
CA ALA A 274 34.26 -11.42 41.69
C ALA A 274 34.99 -10.72 42.87
N LEU A 275 34.86 -9.39 43.01
CA LEU A 275 35.40 -8.64 44.15
C LEU A 275 34.68 -8.99 45.46
N LEU A 276 33.37 -9.27 45.41
CA LEU A 276 32.54 -9.61 46.55
C LEU A 276 32.87 -11.03 47.04
N ASP A 277 33.03 -11.99 46.12
CA ASP A 277 33.53 -13.33 46.44
C ASP A 277 34.97 -13.32 46.99
N GLU A 278 35.87 -12.53 46.43
CA GLU A 278 37.24 -12.40 46.97
C GLU A 278 37.23 -11.76 48.38
N ALA A 279 36.32 -10.81 48.64
CA ALA A 279 36.11 -10.24 49.97
C ALA A 279 35.52 -11.26 50.96
N HIS A 280 34.55 -12.09 50.54
CA HIS A 280 34.03 -13.21 51.32
C HIS A 280 35.13 -14.23 51.65
N GLU A 281 35.96 -14.61 50.67
CA GLU A 281 37.09 -15.51 50.92
C GLU A 281 38.13 -14.90 51.87
N ARG A 282 38.40 -13.59 51.77
CA ARG A 282 39.31 -12.88 52.68
C ARG A 282 38.73 -12.85 54.10
N CYS A 283 37.43 -12.58 54.27
CA CYS A 283 36.75 -12.64 55.56
C CYS A 283 36.79 -14.05 56.15
N ALA A 284 36.37 -15.06 55.38
CA ALA A 284 36.38 -16.47 55.81
C ALA A 284 37.80 -17.04 56.04
N ARG A 285 38.86 -16.39 55.53
CA ARG A 285 40.26 -16.68 55.89
C ARG A 285 40.65 -16.01 57.22
N ALA A 286 40.30 -14.74 57.42
CA ALA A 286 40.51 -14.03 58.68
C ALA A 286 39.78 -14.69 59.87
N ASP A 287 38.53 -15.10 59.70
CA ASP A 287 37.76 -15.81 60.73
C ASP A 287 38.44 -17.11 61.17
N ARG A 288 38.96 -17.89 60.21
CA ARG A 288 39.73 -19.12 60.50
C ARG A 288 41.05 -18.82 61.22
N GLN A 289 41.75 -17.73 60.87
CA GLN A 289 42.95 -17.29 61.58
C GLN A 289 42.64 -16.83 63.01
N CYS A 290 41.55 -16.09 63.22
CA CYS A 290 41.08 -15.70 64.56
C CYS A 290 40.71 -16.94 65.40
N GLN A 291 39.99 -17.90 64.84
CA GLN A 291 39.64 -19.15 65.52
C GLN A 291 40.89 -19.97 65.89
N GLN A 292 41.89 -20.04 65.01
CA GLN A 292 43.19 -20.67 65.29
C GLN A 292 43.93 -19.92 66.42
N ALA A 293 44.05 -18.60 66.35
CA ALA A 293 44.69 -17.81 67.39
C ALA A 293 44.00 -17.92 68.76
N TYR A 294 42.66 -18.01 68.80
CA TYR A 294 41.91 -18.31 70.03
C TYR A 294 42.18 -19.73 70.56
N ALA A 295 42.29 -20.73 69.68
CA ALA A 295 42.63 -22.10 70.07
C ALA A 295 44.07 -22.20 70.61
N ASP A 296 45.03 -21.57 69.94
CA ASP A 296 46.44 -21.53 70.33
C ASP A 296 46.63 -20.76 71.65
N LEU A 297 45.96 -19.62 71.83
CA LEU A 297 45.91 -18.91 73.11
C LEU A 297 45.28 -19.79 74.20
N GLY A 298 44.21 -20.53 73.87
CA GLY A 298 43.59 -21.53 74.73
C GLY A 298 44.47 -22.73 75.06
N VAL A 299 45.49 -23.05 74.26
CA VAL A 299 46.54 -24.04 74.59
C VAL A 299 47.63 -23.38 75.45
N SER A 300 48.11 -22.20 75.08
CA SER A 300 49.16 -21.46 75.79
C SER A 300 48.76 -21.14 77.24
N THR A 301 47.52 -20.71 77.47
CA THR A 301 46.97 -20.45 78.81
C THR A 301 46.86 -21.71 79.67
N ARG A 302 46.47 -22.86 79.08
CA ARG A 302 46.50 -24.16 79.77
C ARG A 302 47.93 -24.62 80.08
N MET A 303 48.88 -24.40 79.16
CA MET A 303 50.30 -24.67 79.41
C MET A 303 50.85 -23.77 80.53
N GLN A 304 50.48 -22.50 80.56
CA GLN A 304 50.87 -21.57 81.62
C GLN A 304 50.27 -21.96 82.98
N ALA A 305 49.02 -22.43 83.02
CA ALA A 305 48.39 -22.95 84.23
C ALA A 305 49.05 -24.25 84.73
N LEU A 306 49.45 -25.15 83.81
CA LEU A 306 50.25 -26.33 84.15
C LEU A 306 51.61 -25.94 84.73
N LEU A 307 52.34 -25.03 84.09
CA LEU A 307 53.62 -24.53 84.59
C LEU A 307 53.49 -23.80 85.94
N GLN A 308 52.35 -23.16 86.23
CA GLN A 308 52.06 -22.58 87.54
C GLN A 308 51.80 -23.68 88.58
N ALA A 309 51.01 -24.71 88.25
CA ALA A 309 50.78 -25.86 89.14
C ALA A 309 52.07 -26.66 89.41
N ASP A 310 52.91 -26.87 88.40
CA ASP A 310 54.23 -27.50 88.53
C ASP A 310 55.16 -26.67 89.42
N LEU A 311 55.13 -25.34 89.31
CA LEU A 311 55.88 -24.44 90.20
C LEU A 311 55.33 -24.44 91.63
N GLU A 312 54.03 -24.63 91.83
CA GLU A 312 53.41 -24.75 93.16
C GLU A 312 53.71 -26.10 93.80
N ASP A 313 53.66 -27.21 93.06
CA ASP A 313 54.09 -28.54 93.50
C ASP A 313 55.61 -28.58 93.78
N LEU A 314 56.45 -28.00 92.92
CA LEU A 314 57.89 -27.86 93.19
C LEU A 314 58.16 -27.03 94.45
N ARG A 315 57.38 -25.96 94.71
CA ARG A 315 57.48 -25.20 95.96
C ARG A 315 57.02 -26.01 97.17
N ALA A 316 55.92 -26.77 97.05
CA ALA A 316 55.41 -27.63 98.11
C ALA A 316 56.42 -28.74 98.46
N ARG A 317 56.94 -29.46 97.46
CA ARG A 317 57.99 -30.48 97.63
C ARG A 317 59.30 -29.89 98.14
N PHE A 318 59.64 -28.65 97.79
CA PHE A 318 60.83 -27.98 98.33
C PHE A 318 60.63 -27.56 99.80
N ALA A 319 59.43 -27.14 100.18
CA ALA A 319 59.07 -26.90 101.58
C ALA A 319 59.06 -28.21 102.38
N GLU A 320 58.43 -29.28 101.87
CA GLU A 320 58.45 -30.62 102.47
C GLU A 320 59.89 -31.15 102.59
N ALA A 321 60.72 -30.99 101.56
CA ALA A 321 62.13 -31.36 101.62
C ALA A 321 62.92 -30.51 102.62
N GLN A 322 62.54 -29.24 102.85
CA GLN A 322 63.09 -28.43 103.94
C GLN A 322 62.59 -28.88 105.32
N GLU A 323 61.34 -29.32 105.48
CA GLU A 323 60.83 -29.88 106.75
C GLU A 323 61.44 -31.25 107.04
N VAL A 324 61.59 -32.11 106.03
CA VAL A 324 62.33 -33.39 106.12
C VAL A 324 63.79 -33.11 106.45
N ARG A 325 64.44 -32.13 105.81
CA ARG A 325 65.81 -31.74 106.15
C ARG A 325 65.90 -31.14 107.56
N ALA A 326 65.00 -30.26 107.97
CA ALA A 326 65.01 -29.64 109.30
C ALA A 326 64.70 -30.64 110.41
N SER A 327 63.81 -31.61 110.15
CA SER A 327 63.54 -32.71 111.07
C SER A 327 64.68 -33.72 111.12
N GLN A 328 65.38 -33.98 110.00
CA GLN A 328 66.65 -34.73 109.97
C GLN A 328 67.78 -33.98 110.69
N GLU A 329 67.94 -32.68 110.50
CA GLU A 329 68.89 -31.84 111.22
C GLU A 329 68.56 -31.79 112.72
N ALA A 330 67.29 -31.76 113.11
CA ALA A 330 66.86 -31.90 114.50
C ALA A 330 67.02 -33.33 115.06
N LEU A 331 66.90 -34.37 114.21
CA LEU A 331 67.19 -35.77 114.58
C LEU A 331 68.69 -35.95 114.77
N LEU A 332 69.52 -35.38 113.90
CA LEU A 332 70.95 -35.23 114.09
C LEU A 332 71.23 -34.42 115.36
N HIS A 333 70.56 -33.30 115.62
CA HIS A 333 70.80 -32.52 116.84
C HIS A 333 70.41 -33.26 118.14
N LYS A 334 69.53 -34.28 118.05
CA LYS A 334 69.18 -35.23 119.13
C LYS A 334 70.06 -36.48 119.17
N LEU A 335 70.62 -36.89 118.02
CA LEU A 335 71.51 -38.05 117.89
C LEU A 335 72.97 -37.68 118.14
N THR A 336 73.43 -36.48 117.79
CA THR A 336 74.78 -35.96 118.08
C THR A 336 75.12 -36.05 119.56
N PRO A 337 74.30 -35.64 120.55
CA PRO A 337 74.61 -35.89 121.96
C PRO A 337 74.62 -37.38 122.32
N ARG A 338 73.75 -38.21 121.72
CA ARG A 338 73.75 -39.68 121.92
C ARG A 338 74.94 -40.38 121.26
N LEU A 339 75.44 -39.86 120.16
CA LEU A 339 76.62 -40.32 119.43
C LEU A 339 77.90 -39.74 120.04
N GLN A 340 77.85 -38.59 120.71
CA GLN A 340 78.93 -38.12 121.59
C GLN A 340 79.01 -38.99 122.85
N GLN A 341 77.88 -39.43 123.41
CA GLN A 341 77.84 -40.41 124.50
C GLN A 341 78.34 -41.79 124.03
N ALA A 342 77.86 -42.31 122.89
CA ALA A 342 78.32 -43.58 122.33
C ALA A 342 79.79 -43.52 121.85
N ALA A 343 80.26 -42.39 121.30
CA ALA A 343 81.66 -42.20 120.96
C ALA A 343 82.54 -41.97 122.20
N ALA A 344 82.01 -41.45 123.32
CA ALA A 344 82.74 -41.47 124.59
C ALA A 344 82.90 -42.90 125.13
N GLN A 345 81.92 -43.79 124.89
CA GLN A 345 82.02 -45.22 125.20
C GLN A 345 82.95 -45.96 124.23
N LEU A 346 82.88 -45.70 122.92
CA LEU A 346 83.71 -46.37 121.91
C LEU A 346 85.15 -45.85 121.85
N ARG A 347 85.42 -44.58 122.19
CA ARG A 347 86.80 -44.09 122.42
C ARG A 347 87.49 -44.73 123.62
N HIS A 348 86.75 -45.48 124.45
CA HIS A 348 87.31 -46.30 125.52
C HIS A 348 87.54 -47.77 125.09
N LEU A 349 87.17 -48.14 123.85
CA LEU A 349 87.19 -49.52 123.33
C LEU A 349 87.92 -49.68 121.98
N GLN A 350 88.10 -48.62 121.20
CA GLN A 350 88.75 -48.67 119.87
C GLN A 350 89.88 -47.65 119.76
N SER A 351 91.01 -48.02 120.38
CA SER A 351 92.34 -47.52 120.04
C SER A 351 93.08 -48.60 119.22
N ASP A 352 92.57 -48.94 118.04
CA ASP A 352 93.18 -49.79 117.00
C ASP A 352 92.40 -49.63 115.67
N GLU A 353 93.05 -49.89 114.52
CA GLU A 353 92.54 -49.90 113.12
C GLU A 353 91.91 -48.58 112.60
N ASP A 354 92.39 -47.82 111.60
CA ASP A 354 93.36 -47.92 110.49
C ASP A 354 92.86 -48.41 109.10
N ASN A 355 93.26 -47.65 108.05
CA ASN A 355 93.42 -47.98 106.63
C ASN A 355 92.21 -48.05 105.62
N GLY A 356 92.51 -47.78 104.33
CA GLY A 356 91.65 -47.93 103.11
C GLY A 356 90.78 -46.71 102.74
N LEU A 357 90.82 -46.02 101.57
CA LEU A 357 90.99 -46.33 100.12
C LEU A 357 89.76 -47.00 99.44
N SER A 358 89.36 -46.76 98.17
CA SER A 358 89.56 -45.68 97.15
C SER A 358 88.76 -46.04 95.84
N VAL A 359 88.92 -45.28 94.73
CA VAL A 359 88.76 -45.69 93.28
C VAL A 359 87.39 -45.61 92.52
N ASN A 360 87.36 -44.71 91.52
CA ASN A 360 86.77 -44.71 90.14
C ASN A 360 85.29 -45.00 89.75
N GLY A 361 84.83 -44.31 88.68
CA GLY A 361 83.74 -44.71 87.75
C GLY A 361 83.47 -43.70 86.60
N ARG A 362 83.42 -44.13 85.31
CA ARG A 362 83.25 -43.27 84.09
C ARG A 362 82.81 -44.12 82.86
N PRO A 363 82.41 -43.52 81.70
CA PRO A 363 81.17 -42.79 81.38
C PRO A 363 80.04 -43.80 80.98
N PRO A 364 79.61 -44.10 79.71
CA PRO A 364 79.83 -43.56 78.35
C PRO A 364 78.56 -42.88 77.74
N ALA A 365 78.49 -42.72 76.41
CA ALA A 365 77.31 -42.35 75.61
C ALA A 365 77.28 -43.15 74.27
N PRO A 366 76.15 -43.20 73.53
CA PRO A 366 76.21 -43.43 72.07
C PRO A 366 75.23 -42.58 71.22
N MET A 367 75.36 -42.71 69.89
CA MET A 367 74.56 -42.06 68.82
C MET A 367 73.47 -43.00 68.24
N LEU A 368 72.76 -42.51 67.20
CA LEU A 368 72.18 -43.18 65.98
C LEU A 368 70.68 -42.85 65.77
N GLU A 369 70.32 -42.10 64.72
CA GLU A 369 69.94 -42.49 63.34
C GLU A 369 68.47 -42.92 63.11
N SER A 370 67.85 -42.40 62.04
CA SER A 370 67.28 -43.23 60.93
C SER A 370 66.49 -42.39 59.90
N GLU A 371 66.32 -42.94 58.69
CA GLU A 371 65.60 -42.35 57.53
C GLU A 371 64.47 -43.28 57.02
N LYS A 372 63.45 -42.75 56.29
CA LYS A 372 62.98 -43.27 54.96
C LYS A 372 61.66 -42.70 54.36
N LYS A 373 61.78 -42.24 53.10
CA LYS A 373 61.00 -42.58 51.87
C LYS A 373 59.51 -42.98 51.91
N SER A 374 58.68 -42.27 51.11
CA SER A 374 57.64 -42.78 50.16
C SER A 374 57.18 -41.60 49.27
N GLN A 375 56.95 -41.57 47.95
CA GLN A 375 56.59 -42.48 46.81
C GLN A 375 55.12 -42.42 46.29
N ARG A 376 54.98 -41.82 45.08
CA ARG A 376 54.22 -42.28 43.88
C ARG A 376 52.68 -42.15 43.73
N SER A 377 52.31 -41.37 42.69
CA SER A 377 51.62 -41.80 41.42
C SER A 377 50.11 -41.54 41.16
N GLY A 378 49.78 -41.45 39.86
CA GLY A 378 48.43 -41.24 39.26
C GLY A 378 48.31 -39.90 38.52
N LYS A 379 48.24 -39.71 37.18
CA LYS A 379 48.13 -40.53 35.93
C LYS A 379 46.70 -40.78 35.38
N ARG A 380 46.47 -40.41 34.08
CA ARG A 380 45.25 -40.57 33.22
C ARG A 380 44.05 -39.65 33.60
N THR A 381 43.02 -39.31 32.79
CA THR A 381 42.47 -39.64 31.43
C THR A 381 41.41 -38.54 31.03
N ARG A 382 40.87 -38.31 29.80
CA ARG A 382 41.21 -38.62 28.38
C ARG A 382 40.13 -38.04 27.38
N SER A 383 40.50 -37.07 26.53
CA SER A 383 39.94 -36.76 25.16
C SER A 383 38.45 -36.36 24.93
N LYS A 384 38.21 -35.81 23.71
CA LYS A 384 36.98 -35.83 22.86
C LYS A 384 36.06 -34.59 23.03
N ARG A 385 35.78 -33.72 22.04
CA ARG A 385 35.56 -33.73 20.55
C ARG A 385 34.07 -33.70 20.20
N GLY A 386 33.69 -32.72 19.37
CA GLY A 386 32.33 -32.26 19.05
C GLY A 386 32.31 -30.73 19.26
N SER A 387 32.28 -29.83 18.27
CA SER A 387 31.94 -29.86 16.83
C SER A 387 30.47 -30.13 16.50
N ASP A 388 29.91 -29.24 15.68
CA ASP A 388 28.60 -29.28 15.03
C ASP A 388 27.35 -29.09 15.93
N ALA A 389 26.30 -28.35 15.53
CA ALA A 389 26.13 -27.48 14.36
C ALA A 389 24.89 -26.56 14.48
N ALA A 390 24.71 -25.70 13.46
CA ALA A 390 23.44 -25.14 12.98
C ALA A 390 22.66 -24.17 13.89
N SER A 391 23.09 -22.91 13.88
CA SER A 391 22.11 -21.81 13.84
C SER A 391 21.25 -21.95 12.58
N LYS A 392 19.92 -22.00 12.73
CA LYS A 392 18.98 -21.85 11.61
C LYS A 392 18.00 -20.71 11.90
N THR A 393 18.01 -19.77 10.97
CA THR A 393 17.05 -18.68 10.79
C THR A 393 15.59 -19.12 10.93
N ARG A 394 14.81 -18.26 11.57
CA ARG A 394 13.55 -17.81 10.97
C ARG A 394 13.25 -16.36 11.34
#